data_AF-A0A7V2JJ21-F1
#
_entry.id   AF-A0A7V2JJ21-F1
#
_cell.length_a   1.000
_cell.length_b   1.000
_cell.length_c   1.000
_cell.angle_alpha   90.00
_cell.angle_beta   90.00
_cell.angle_gamma   90.00
#
_symmetry.space_group_name_H-M   'P 1'
#
loop_
_entity.id
_entity.type
_entity.pdbx_description
1 polymer ?
#
loop_
_entity_poly.entity_id
_entity_poly.type
_entity_poly.pdbx_seq_one_letter_code
_entity_poly.pdbx_strand_id
1 'polypeptide(L)'
;MSRARRAEAEQDLEQWTSVGAVESFNEDKIYSVTVGNKEIAVVRSGEDFNALSAKCPHQGGPLAEGSLCDDKIRCPWHGYDFSIKSGMGVGNEFRADKLETRIREGQLEIAAPSPAHSTWTVSNVIAETMTEWGIDTVFGMVGHSNLGMAEAIRVQEKRGKLRYFGIRHEGAASFACSGYAKVTGRPAACLSIAGPGATNLLTGLWDAKVDRAPVLALTGQIQTQVMGPGAFQEIDLASAFDAVSAFSQTVLPESNHAELAALAMKNAIV
;
A
#
# COMPACT_ATOMS: atom_id res chain seq x y z
N MET A 1 -34.44 -1.21 14.77
CA MET A 1 -34.60 -0.88 13.34
C MET A 1 -33.58 -1.69 12.54
N SER A 2 -34.08 -2.40 11.54
CA SER A 2 -33.51 -3.62 10.93
C SER A 2 -32.14 -3.45 10.26
N ARG A 3 -31.28 -4.45 10.46
CA ARG A 3 -29.99 -4.71 9.77
C ARG A 3 -30.11 -4.85 8.23
N ALA A 4 -31.33 -4.87 7.69
CA ALA A 4 -31.62 -5.08 6.27
C ALA A 4 -31.56 -3.80 5.39
N ARG A 5 -31.33 -2.60 5.94
CA ARG A 5 -31.23 -1.34 5.16
C ARG A 5 -29.81 -0.86 4.86
N ARG A 6 -28.79 -1.65 5.16
CA ARG A 6 -27.37 -1.32 4.88
C ARG A 6 -26.78 -2.06 3.68
N ALA A 7 -27.56 -2.90 3.01
CA ALA A 7 -27.09 -3.74 1.90
C ALA A 7 -27.41 -3.18 0.50
N GLU A 8 -27.86 -1.93 0.37
CA GLU A 8 -28.33 -1.36 -0.91
C GLU A 8 -27.76 0.05 -1.22
N ALA A 9 -26.55 0.35 -0.78
CA ALA A 9 -25.87 1.61 -1.15
C ALA A 9 -24.35 1.46 -1.27
N GLU A 10 -23.89 0.41 -1.94
CA GLU A 10 -22.61 0.42 -2.66
C GLU A 10 -22.96 0.37 -4.15
N GLN A 11 -23.47 1.49 -4.66
CA GLN A 11 -23.36 1.73 -6.09
C GLN A 11 -21.89 2.08 -6.32
N ASP A 12 -21.16 1.19 -7.00
CA ASP A 12 -19.91 1.56 -7.65
C ASP A 12 -20.17 2.80 -8.49
N LEU A 13 -19.83 3.98 -7.98
CA LEU A 13 -19.99 5.22 -8.72
C LEU A 13 -18.91 5.21 -9.80
N GLU A 14 -19.30 4.81 -11.01
CA GLU A 14 -18.47 4.95 -12.20
C GLU A 14 -18.06 6.41 -12.36
N GLN A 15 -16.76 6.67 -12.22
CA GLN A 15 -16.20 7.99 -12.39
C GLN A 15 -15.63 8.10 -13.79
N TRP A 16 -16.19 9.02 -14.57
CA TRP A 16 -15.71 9.34 -15.90
C TRP A 16 -14.55 10.32 -15.81
N THR A 17 -13.41 9.96 -16.38
CA THR A 17 -12.20 10.79 -16.41
C THR A 17 -11.90 11.17 -17.85
N SER A 18 -11.80 12.47 -18.14
CA SER A 18 -11.32 12.96 -19.43
C SER A 18 -9.83 12.70 -19.55
N VAL A 19 -9.43 12.02 -20.62
CA VAL A 19 -8.02 11.64 -20.88
C VAL A 19 -7.39 12.40 -22.05
N GLY A 20 -8.17 13.24 -22.75
CA GLY A 20 -7.69 14.12 -23.81
C GLY A 20 -8.66 14.25 -24.98
N ALA A 21 -8.31 15.14 -25.91
CA ALA A 21 -9.10 15.39 -27.12
C ALA A 21 -9.00 14.19 -28.07
N VAL A 22 -10.12 13.80 -28.69
CA VAL A 22 -10.20 12.61 -29.56
C VAL A 22 -9.21 12.66 -30.73
N GLU A 23 -8.85 13.85 -31.19
CA GLU A 23 -7.92 14.10 -32.29
C GLU A 23 -6.46 13.80 -31.91
N SER A 24 -6.15 13.70 -30.62
CA SER A 24 -4.81 13.35 -30.14
C SER A 24 -4.49 11.86 -30.29
N PHE A 25 -5.51 11.04 -30.50
CA PHE A 25 -5.44 9.59 -30.61
C PHE A 25 -5.55 9.17 -32.08
N ASN A 26 -4.42 8.78 -32.65
CA ASN A 26 -4.34 8.25 -34.01
C ASN A 26 -4.65 6.75 -34.04
N GLU A 27 -5.10 6.27 -35.19
CA GLU A 27 -5.20 4.84 -35.47
C GLU A 27 -3.81 4.19 -35.45
N ASP A 28 -3.77 2.86 -35.29
CA ASP A 28 -2.57 2.02 -35.28
C ASP A 28 -1.54 2.32 -34.18
N LYS A 29 -1.91 3.12 -33.16
CA LYS A 29 -1.09 3.41 -31.99
C LYS A 29 -1.79 3.04 -30.69
N ILE A 30 -0.97 2.63 -29.73
CA ILE A 30 -1.39 2.42 -28.34
C ILE A 30 -0.93 3.63 -27.54
N TYR A 31 -1.86 4.28 -26.86
CA TYR A 31 -1.59 5.40 -25.99
C TYR A 31 -1.70 4.94 -24.53
N SER A 32 -0.70 5.25 -23.72
CA SER A 32 -0.80 5.08 -22.27
C SER A 32 -1.39 6.34 -21.65
N VAL A 33 -2.48 6.19 -20.90
CA VAL A 33 -3.11 7.28 -20.13
C VAL A 33 -3.35 6.83 -18.69
N THR A 34 -3.32 7.79 -17.76
CA THR A 34 -3.59 7.52 -16.35
C THR A 34 -5.03 7.87 -16.01
N VAL A 35 -5.77 6.91 -15.46
CA VAL A 35 -7.14 7.09 -14.96
C VAL A 35 -7.19 6.65 -13.50
N GLY A 36 -7.39 7.61 -12.58
CA GLY A 36 -7.24 7.35 -11.15
C GLY A 36 -5.80 6.93 -10.80
N ASN A 37 -5.63 5.74 -10.23
CA ASN A 37 -4.33 5.13 -9.95
C ASN A 37 -3.96 4.01 -10.95
N LYS A 38 -4.73 3.84 -12.04
CA LYS A 38 -4.50 2.81 -13.04
C LYS A 38 -3.94 3.42 -14.32
N GLU A 39 -3.03 2.69 -14.94
CA GLU A 39 -2.53 2.97 -16.27
C GLU A 39 -3.36 2.18 -17.29
N ILE A 40 -3.83 2.86 -18.34
CA ILE A 40 -4.79 2.36 -19.32
C ILE A 40 -4.19 2.49 -20.72
N ALA A 41 -4.23 1.40 -21.49
CA ALA A 41 -3.92 1.36 -22.90
C ALA A 41 -5.16 1.76 -23.72
N VAL A 42 -5.07 2.88 -24.42
CA VAL A 42 -6.12 3.40 -25.30
C VAL A 42 -5.72 3.17 -26.75
N VAL A 43 -6.63 2.56 -27.50
CA VAL A 43 -6.50 2.28 -28.94
C VAL A 43 -7.72 2.81 -29.67
N ARG A 44 -7.50 3.54 -30.76
CA ARG A 44 -8.56 3.94 -31.68
C ARG A 44 -8.72 2.91 -32.80
N SER A 45 -9.96 2.52 -33.10
CA SER A 45 -10.32 1.66 -34.23
C SER A 45 -11.50 2.30 -34.97
N GLY A 46 -11.21 3.09 -36.01
CA GLY A 46 -12.21 3.90 -36.69
C GLY A 46 -12.73 5.05 -35.82
N GLU A 47 -14.05 5.06 -35.61
CA GLU A 47 -14.74 6.01 -34.71
C GLU A 47 -14.76 5.52 -33.25
N ASP A 48 -14.43 4.24 -33.02
CA ASP A 48 -14.47 3.62 -31.69
C ASP A 48 -13.15 3.82 -30.94
N PHE A 49 -13.27 4.06 -29.64
CA PHE A 49 -12.15 4.12 -28.71
C PHE A 49 -12.19 2.89 -27.80
N ASN A 50 -11.05 2.27 -27.62
CA ASN A 50 -10.92 1.04 -26.86
C ASN A 50 -9.94 1.25 -25.70
N ALA A 51 -10.42 1.12 -24.46
CA ALA A 51 -9.60 1.22 -23.26
C ALA A 51 -9.41 -0.15 -22.59
N LEU A 52 -8.16 -0.57 -22.41
CA LEU A 52 -7.78 -1.79 -21.70
C LEU A 52 -6.80 -1.46 -20.58
N SER A 53 -6.68 -2.30 -19.55
CA SER A 53 -5.56 -2.22 -18.61
C SER A 53 -4.21 -2.19 -19.35
N ALA A 54 -3.33 -1.24 -19.01
CA ALA A 54 -1.98 -1.19 -19.56
C ALA A 54 -1.09 -2.34 -19.06
N LYS A 55 -1.55 -3.09 -18.05
CA LYS A 55 -0.87 -4.29 -17.53
C LYS A 55 -1.59 -5.55 -17.99
N CYS A 56 -0.81 -6.47 -18.53
CA CYS A 56 -1.26 -7.79 -18.95
C CYS A 56 -1.66 -8.65 -17.74
N PRO A 57 -2.81 -9.34 -17.77
CA PRO A 57 -3.32 -10.18 -16.67
C PRO A 57 -2.43 -11.38 -16.30
N HIS A 58 -1.42 -11.72 -17.09
CA HIS A 58 -0.52 -12.84 -16.81
C HIS A 58 0.47 -12.52 -15.67
N GLN A 59 1.45 -11.65 -15.93
CA GLN A 59 2.49 -11.28 -14.95
C GLN A 59 2.71 -9.76 -14.93
N GLY A 60 1.67 -8.98 -15.24
CA GLY A 60 1.75 -7.52 -15.23
C GLY A 60 2.57 -6.92 -16.37
N GLY A 61 2.87 -7.68 -17.43
CA GLY A 61 3.65 -7.19 -18.56
C GLY A 61 3.03 -5.95 -19.23
N PRO A 62 3.84 -5.03 -19.79
CA PRO A 62 3.38 -3.72 -20.25
C PRO A 62 2.62 -3.85 -21.57
N LEU A 63 1.30 -4.00 -21.48
CA LEU A 63 0.41 -4.12 -22.62
C LEU A 63 0.35 -2.80 -23.42
N ALA A 64 0.49 -1.64 -22.76
CA ALA A 64 0.56 -0.35 -23.44
C ALA A 64 1.80 -0.17 -24.33
N GLU A 65 2.88 -0.91 -24.06
CA GLU A 65 4.10 -0.94 -24.87
C GLU A 65 4.08 -2.09 -25.90
N GLY A 66 2.94 -2.76 -26.05
CA GLY A 66 2.76 -3.87 -26.97
C GLY A 66 2.73 -3.46 -28.44
N SER A 67 2.42 -4.43 -29.29
CA SER A 67 2.15 -4.20 -30.71
C SER A 67 0.66 -4.37 -31.01
N LEU A 68 0.12 -3.50 -31.86
CA LEU A 68 -1.27 -3.53 -32.29
C LEU A 68 -1.37 -4.15 -33.69
N CYS A 69 -2.20 -5.18 -33.84
CA CYS A 69 -2.45 -5.84 -35.12
C CYS A 69 -3.83 -6.52 -35.09
N ASP A 70 -4.62 -6.36 -36.16
CA ASP A 70 -5.93 -7.00 -36.34
C ASP A 70 -6.87 -6.89 -35.11
N ASP A 71 -7.09 -5.67 -34.61
CA ASP A 71 -7.89 -5.37 -33.41
C ASP A 71 -7.39 -6.12 -32.15
N LYS A 72 -6.09 -6.43 -32.06
CA LYS A 72 -5.48 -7.08 -30.90
C LYS A 72 -4.21 -6.38 -30.46
N ILE A 73 -3.99 -6.32 -29.15
CA ILE A 73 -2.70 -5.94 -28.58
C ILE A 73 -1.94 -7.20 -28.18
N ARG A 74 -0.71 -7.32 -28.68
CA ARG A 74 0.25 -8.35 -28.27
C ARG A 74 1.14 -7.83 -27.16
N CYS A 75 1.12 -8.51 -26.01
CA CYS A 75 2.01 -8.21 -24.89
C CYS A 75 3.48 -8.49 -25.27
N PRO A 76 4.42 -7.56 -25.02
CA PRO A 76 5.81 -7.71 -25.46
C PRO A 76 6.59 -8.77 -24.66
N TRP A 77 6.18 -9.08 -23.43
CA TRP A 77 6.89 -10.03 -22.58
C TRP A 77 6.66 -11.49 -22.96
N HIS A 78 5.42 -11.84 -23.33
CA HIS A 78 5.01 -13.25 -23.49
C HIS A 78 4.36 -13.54 -24.83
N GLY A 79 4.09 -12.52 -25.66
CA GLY A 79 3.45 -12.68 -26.96
C GLY A 79 1.96 -13.03 -26.91
N TYR A 80 1.31 -12.95 -25.74
CA TYR A 80 -0.14 -13.15 -25.64
C TYR A 80 -0.90 -12.00 -26.29
N ASP A 81 -1.91 -12.38 -27.07
CA ASP A 81 -2.79 -11.46 -27.78
C ASP A 81 -4.08 -11.24 -27.00
N PHE A 82 -4.54 -9.99 -26.97
CA PHE A 82 -5.79 -9.59 -26.33
C PHE A 82 -6.61 -8.76 -27.30
N SER A 83 -7.88 -9.11 -27.49
CA SER A 83 -8.80 -8.33 -28.33
C SER A 83 -9.02 -6.95 -27.72
N ILE A 84 -8.86 -5.88 -28.52
CA ILE A 84 -9.13 -4.51 -28.05
C ILE A 84 -10.60 -4.28 -27.72
N LYS A 85 -11.51 -5.01 -28.37
CA LYS A 85 -12.96 -4.84 -28.22
C LYS A 85 -13.48 -5.46 -26.93
N SER A 86 -13.03 -6.68 -26.58
CA SER A 86 -13.56 -7.44 -25.44
C SER A 86 -12.58 -7.63 -24.27
N GLY A 87 -11.28 -7.39 -24.50
CA GLY A 87 -10.20 -7.73 -23.56
C GLY A 87 -9.89 -9.23 -23.48
N MET A 88 -10.61 -10.09 -24.19
CA MET A 88 -10.39 -11.54 -24.14
C MET A 88 -9.07 -11.92 -24.80
N GLY A 89 -8.35 -12.85 -24.18
CA GLY A 89 -7.18 -13.50 -24.75
C GLY A 89 -7.53 -14.26 -26.03
N VAL A 90 -6.74 -14.05 -27.08
CA VAL A 90 -6.85 -14.80 -28.33
C VAL A 90 -5.85 -15.95 -28.27
N GLY A 91 -6.35 -17.19 -28.23
CA GLY A 91 -5.51 -18.38 -28.07
C GLY A 91 -4.91 -18.55 -26.67
N ASN A 92 -5.43 -17.85 -25.66
CA ASN A 92 -5.04 -17.98 -24.26
C ASN A 92 -6.25 -17.79 -23.32
N GLU A 93 -6.12 -18.19 -22.05
CA GLU A 93 -7.20 -18.17 -21.07
C GLU A 93 -7.35 -16.83 -20.31
N PHE A 94 -6.42 -15.90 -20.49
CA PHE A 94 -6.41 -14.65 -19.75
C PHE A 94 -7.39 -13.63 -20.33
N ARG A 95 -7.81 -12.68 -19.50
CA ARG A 95 -8.67 -11.56 -19.91
C ARG A 95 -8.09 -10.26 -19.36
N ALA A 96 -7.76 -9.33 -20.24
CA ALA A 96 -7.40 -7.98 -19.87
C ALA A 96 -8.66 -7.20 -19.48
N ASP A 97 -8.57 -6.40 -18.42
CA ASP A 97 -9.67 -5.56 -17.97
C ASP A 97 -10.01 -4.53 -19.05
N LYS A 98 -11.25 -4.56 -19.52
CA LYS A 98 -11.81 -3.62 -20.49
C LYS A 98 -12.59 -2.54 -19.74
N LEU A 99 -12.30 -1.28 -20.05
CA LEU A 99 -13.01 -0.13 -19.49
C LEU A 99 -13.95 0.48 -20.53
N GLU A 100 -15.07 1.02 -20.06
CA GLU A 100 -15.99 1.73 -20.93
C GLU A 100 -15.41 3.10 -21.33
N THR A 101 -15.72 3.51 -22.55
CA THR A 101 -15.26 4.77 -23.14
C THR A 101 -16.44 5.52 -23.69
N ARG A 102 -16.44 6.84 -23.59
CA ARG A 102 -17.40 7.70 -24.28
C ARG A 102 -16.74 8.96 -24.78
N ILE A 103 -17.36 9.60 -25.76
CA ILE A 103 -16.94 10.92 -26.24
C ILE A 103 -17.92 11.94 -25.70
N ARG A 104 -17.41 12.99 -25.04
CA ARG A 104 -18.20 14.11 -24.55
C ARG A 104 -17.51 15.42 -24.90
N GLU A 105 -18.20 16.29 -25.64
CA GLU A 105 -17.67 17.60 -26.05
C GLU A 105 -16.30 17.51 -26.75
N GLY A 106 -16.09 16.48 -27.58
CA GLY A 106 -14.81 16.24 -28.28
C GLY A 106 -13.69 15.66 -27.41
N GLN A 107 -13.96 15.36 -26.14
CA GLN A 107 -13.01 14.71 -25.23
C GLN A 107 -13.33 13.22 -25.10
N LEU A 108 -12.28 12.39 -25.10
CA LEU A 108 -12.38 11.00 -24.72
C LEU A 108 -12.45 10.91 -23.19
N GLU A 109 -13.53 10.32 -22.70
CA GLU A 109 -13.70 9.98 -21.29
C GLU A 109 -13.67 8.46 -21.10
N ILE A 110 -12.98 8.00 -20.06
CA ILE A 110 -12.90 6.59 -19.69
C ILE A 110 -13.60 6.42 -18.34
N ALA A 111 -14.50 5.45 -18.26
CA ALA A 111 -15.11 5.04 -17.01
C ALA A 111 -14.12 4.15 -16.27
N ALA A 112 -13.65 4.63 -15.12
CA ALA A 112 -12.99 3.77 -14.15
C ALA A 112 -13.91 3.63 -12.94
N PRO A 113 -13.95 2.43 -12.32
CA PRO A 113 -14.50 2.35 -10.98
C PRO A 113 -13.72 3.33 -10.11
N SER A 114 -14.43 4.27 -9.48
CA SER A 114 -13.83 5.10 -8.45
C SER A 114 -13.16 4.13 -7.47
N PRO A 115 -11.85 4.25 -7.16
CA PRO A 115 -11.20 3.29 -6.29
C PRO A 115 -12.02 3.27 -5.00
N ALA A 116 -12.66 2.13 -4.71
CA ALA A 116 -13.39 1.97 -3.47
C ALA A 116 -12.40 2.33 -2.37
N HIS A 117 -12.65 3.45 -1.68
CA HIS A 117 -11.83 3.84 -0.56
C HIS A 117 -12.06 2.79 0.51
N SER A 118 -11.20 1.77 0.53
CA SER A 118 -11.17 0.80 1.60
C SER A 118 -11.07 1.60 2.89
N THR A 119 -12.06 1.43 3.75
CA THR A 119 -11.98 1.96 5.12
C THR A 119 -10.87 1.29 5.92
N TRP A 120 -10.29 0.21 5.36
CA TRP A 120 -9.14 -0.50 5.88
C TRP A 120 -7.83 0.15 5.39
N THR A 121 -7.16 0.84 6.31
CA THR A 121 -5.92 1.57 6.00
C THR A 121 -4.69 0.67 5.99
N VAL A 122 -3.59 1.14 5.42
CA VAL A 122 -2.26 0.50 5.53
C VAL A 122 -1.89 0.20 6.99
N SER A 123 -2.19 1.12 7.90
CA SER A 123 -1.96 0.91 9.34
C SER A 123 -2.78 -0.25 9.91
N ASN A 124 -4.01 -0.46 9.42
CA ASN A 124 -4.81 -1.61 9.80
C ASN A 124 -4.18 -2.92 9.33
N VAL A 125 -3.68 -2.96 8.09
CA VAL A 125 -2.97 -4.13 7.54
C VAL A 125 -1.73 -4.47 8.37
N ILE A 126 -0.93 -3.47 8.73
CA ILE A 126 0.27 -3.67 9.56
C ILE A 126 -0.12 -4.17 10.97
N ALA A 127 -1.12 -3.55 11.60
CA ALA A 127 -1.58 -3.93 12.94
C ALA A 127 -2.17 -5.36 12.96
N GLU A 128 -2.93 -5.75 11.95
CA GLU A 128 -3.44 -7.12 11.82
C GLU A 128 -2.29 -8.10 11.62
N THR A 129 -1.38 -7.81 10.69
CA THR A 129 -0.23 -8.69 10.43
C THR A 129 0.59 -8.92 11.69
N MET A 130 0.97 -7.87 12.43
CA MET A 130 1.79 -8.05 13.64
C MET A 130 1.04 -8.81 14.77
N THR A 131 -0.28 -8.63 14.89
CA THR A 131 -1.09 -9.35 15.89
C THR A 131 -1.25 -10.83 15.56
N GLU A 132 -1.46 -11.17 14.29
CA GLU A 132 -1.50 -12.56 13.83
C GLU A 132 -0.14 -13.27 14.00
N TRP A 133 0.96 -12.52 13.97
CA TRP A 133 2.30 -13.02 14.28
C TRP A 133 2.62 -13.09 15.79
N GLY A 134 1.66 -12.78 16.67
CA GLY A 134 1.74 -13.03 18.10
C GLY A 134 2.01 -11.82 18.99
N ILE A 135 2.10 -10.61 18.44
CA ILE A 135 2.16 -9.38 19.24
C ILE A 135 0.80 -9.12 19.87
N ASP A 136 0.75 -9.17 21.20
CA ASP A 136 -0.44 -8.84 21.99
C ASP A 136 -0.23 -7.64 22.93
N THR A 137 0.96 -7.05 22.91
CA THR A 137 1.37 -6.03 23.86
C THR A 137 2.14 -4.94 23.13
N VAL A 138 1.64 -3.71 23.24
CA VAL A 138 2.27 -2.52 22.64
C VAL A 138 2.55 -1.50 23.73
N PHE A 139 3.79 -1.01 23.83
CA PHE A 139 4.16 0.12 24.69
C PHE A 139 4.41 1.35 23.81
N GLY A 140 3.84 2.52 24.11
CA GLY A 140 4.10 3.63 23.21
C GLY A 140 3.62 5.02 23.59
N MET A 141 3.97 5.95 22.69
CA MET A 141 3.50 7.32 22.69
C MET A 141 2.80 7.64 21.37
N VAL A 142 1.65 8.31 21.46
CA VAL A 142 0.89 8.78 20.32
C VAL A 142 1.24 10.24 20.04
N GLY A 143 1.44 10.57 18.77
CA GLY A 143 1.56 11.95 18.30
C GLY A 143 1.33 12.05 16.81
N HIS A 144 1.42 13.27 16.26
CA HIS A 144 0.93 13.59 14.92
C HIS A 144 1.42 12.65 13.80
N SER A 145 2.68 12.22 13.85
CA SER A 145 3.30 11.38 12.80
C SER A 145 2.98 9.88 12.89
N ASN A 146 2.23 9.42 13.91
CA ASN A 146 1.84 8.01 14.04
C ASN A 146 0.34 7.78 14.31
N LEU A 147 -0.50 8.81 14.12
CA LEU A 147 -1.94 8.75 14.43
C LEU A 147 -2.68 7.60 13.74
N GLY A 148 -2.37 7.31 12.46
CA GLY A 148 -2.98 6.19 11.73
C GLY A 148 -2.65 4.84 12.35
N MET A 149 -1.39 4.64 12.78
CA MET A 149 -0.96 3.43 13.47
C MET A 149 -1.58 3.31 14.87
N ALA A 150 -1.65 4.41 15.61
CA ALA A 150 -2.31 4.46 16.91
C ALA A 150 -3.79 4.09 16.81
N GLU A 151 -4.50 4.58 15.80
CA GLU A 151 -5.90 4.23 15.54
C GLU A 151 -6.05 2.73 15.18
N ALA A 152 -5.17 2.19 14.34
CA ALA A 152 -5.18 0.77 14.01
C ALA A 152 -4.93 -0.13 15.23
N ILE A 153 -3.99 0.25 16.11
CA ILE A 153 -3.74 -0.43 17.40
C ILE A 153 -4.97 -0.35 18.30
N ARG A 154 -5.62 0.82 18.41
CA ARG A 154 -6.87 1.00 19.18
C ARG A 154 -8.00 0.11 18.65
N VAL A 155 -8.06 -0.14 17.35
CA VAL A 155 -9.02 -1.10 16.75
C VAL A 155 -8.72 -2.53 17.17
N GLN A 156 -7.45 -2.96 17.14
CA GLN A 156 -7.06 -4.30 17.62
C GLN A 156 -7.29 -4.49 19.12
N GLU A 157 -7.04 -3.45 19.93
CA GLU A 157 -7.32 -3.44 21.36
C GLU A 157 -8.82 -3.62 21.63
N LYS A 158 -9.70 -2.88 20.94
CA LYS A 158 -11.16 -3.05 21.05
C LYS A 158 -11.64 -4.45 20.64
N ARG A 159 -10.91 -5.12 19.75
CA ARG A 159 -11.16 -6.52 19.35
C ARG A 159 -10.61 -7.54 20.36
N GLY A 160 -9.91 -7.09 21.40
CA GLY A 160 -9.30 -7.96 22.41
C GLY A 160 -8.07 -8.71 21.92
N LYS A 161 -7.46 -8.31 20.79
CA LYS A 161 -6.28 -8.99 20.22
C LYS A 161 -4.96 -8.53 20.79
N LEU A 162 -4.87 -7.28 21.26
CA LEU A 162 -3.69 -6.73 21.92
C LEU A 162 -4.09 -5.80 23.05
N ARG A 163 -3.12 -5.35 23.84
CA ARG A 163 -3.24 -4.30 24.86
C ARG A 163 -2.24 -3.18 24.57
N TYR A 164 -2.66 -1.93 24.78
CA TYR A 164 -1.80 -0.77 24.65
C TYR A 164 -1.44 -0.18 26.01
N PHE A 165 -0.15 0.07 26.22
CA PHE A 165 0.40 0.69 27.42
C PHE A 165 1.03 2.03 27.06
N GLY A 166 0.37 3.12 27.47
CA GLY A 166 0.91 4.47 27.30
C GLY A 166 2.12 4.70 28.20
N ILE A 167 3.22 5.19 27.63
CA ILE A 167 4.43 5.54 28.39
C ILE A 167 4.58 7.05 28.59
N ARG A 168 5.63 7.45 29.32
CA ARG A 168 6.01 8.87 29.54
C ARG A 168 7.30 9.28 28.84
N HIS A 169 8.09 8.33 28.37
CA HIS A 169 9.29 8.52 27.57
C HIS A 169 9.47 7.32 26.63
N GLU A 170 9.88 7.53 25.39
CA GLU A 170 9.91 6.47 24.38
C GLU A 170 10.99 5.42 24.67
N GLY A 171 12.12 5.81 25.28
CA GLY A 171 13.10 4.85 25.81
C GLY A 171 12.49 3.87 26.83
N ALA A 172 11.51 4.29 27.63
CA ALA A 172 10.79 3.36 28.50
C ALA A 172 9.92 2.36 27.70
N ALA A 173 9.44 2.74 26.52
CA ALA A 173 8.72 1.82 25.62
C ALA A 173 9.64 0.69 25.15
N SER A 174 10.83 1.02 24.62
CA SER A 174 11.76 0.01 24.09
C SER A 174 12.35 -0.87 25.19
N PHE A 175 12.68 -0.31 26.37
CA PHE A 175 13.07 -1.14 27.53
C PHE A 175 11.94 -2.04 28.03
N ALA A 176 10.70 -1.56 28.07
CA ALA A 176 9.56 -2.38 28.46
C ALA A 176 9.33 -3.53 27.47
N CYS A 177 9.49 -3.29 26.17
CA CYS A 177 9.42 -4.34 25.15
C CYS A 177 10.52 -5.38 25.36
N SER A 178 11.76 -4.94 25.55
CA SER A 178 12.91 -5.81 25.80
C SER A 178 12.68 -6.68 27.05
N GLY A 179 12.28 -6.07 28.17
CA GLY A 179 11.97 -6.78 29.40
C GLY A 179 10.80 -7.76 29.26
N TYR A 180 9.70 -7.34 28.61
CA TYR A 180 8.56 -8.20 28.33
C TYR A 180 8.98 -9.43 27.53
N ALA A 181 9.75 -9.22 26.46
CA ALA A 181 10.19 -10.28 25.57
C ALA A 181 11.12 -11.29 26.28
N LYS A 182 12.07 -10.82 27.10
CA LYS A 182 12.97 -11.67 27.89
C LYS A 182 12.23 -12.52 28.94
N VAL A 183 11.22 -11.95 29.59
CA VAL A 183 10.47 -12.64 30.66
C VAL A 183 9.44 -13.61 30.09
N THR A 184 8.79 -13.27 28.97
CA THR A 184 7.68 -14.05 28.42
C THR A 184 8.08 -14.99 27.28
N GLY A 185 9.22 -14.74 26.63
CA GLY A 185 9.60 -15.39 25.38
C GLY A 185 8.72 -14.99 24.19
N ARG A 186 7.91 -13.92 24.32
CA ARG A 186 6.94 -13.49 23.31
C ARG A 186 7.30 -12.11 22.75
N PRO A 187 6.99 -11.83 21.47
CA PRO A 187 7.28 -10.54 20.89
C PRO A 187 6.42 -9.41 21.50
N ALA A 188 6.99 -8.22 21.59
CA ALA A 188 6.28 -6.97 21.92
C ALA A 188 6.62 -5.87 20.93
N ALA A 189 5.71 -4.91 20.77
CA ALA A 189 5.95 -3.74 19.93
C ALA A 189 6.11 -2.45 20.74
N CYS A 190 7.03 -1.58 20.34
CA CYS A 190 7.05 -0.19 20.77
C CYS A 190 6.50 0.74 19.67
N LEU A 191 5.70 1.73 20.06
CA LEU A 191 5.17 2.76 19.16
C LEU A 191 5.73 4.13 19.54
N SER A 192 6.31 4.84 18.57
CA SER A 192 6.87 6.17 18.74
C SER A 192 6.58 7.10 17.56
N ILE A 193 6.77 8.40 17.77
CA ILE A 193 6.63 9.45 16.76
C ILE A 193 7.92 9.59 15.93
N ALA A 194 7.85 10.36 14.84
CA ALA A 194 9.01 10.76 14.05
C ALA A 194 10.03 11.59 14.85
N GLY A 195 11.24 11.71 14.31
CA GLY A 195 12.30 12.56 14.85
C GLY A 195 12.77 12.10 16.24
N PRO A 196 12.79 13.00 17.26
CA PRO A 196 13.39 12.69 18.55
C PRO A 196 12.69 11.54 19.29
N GLY A 197 11.39 11.34 19.06
CA GLY A 197 10.69 10.20 19.66
C GLY A 197 11.23 8.87 19.12
N ALA A 198 11.54 8.79 17.83
CA ALA A 198 12.12 7.60 17.23
C ALA A 198 13.52 7.34 17.81
N THR A 199 14.39 8.35 17.84
CA THR A 199 15.76 8.18 18.34
C THR A 199 15.79 7.84 19.84
N ASN A 200 14.82 8.30 20.63
CA ASN A 200 14.66 7.90 22.03
C ASN A 200 14.44 6.38 22.22
N LEU A 201 14.02 5.63 21.20
CA LEU A 201 13.90 4.17 21.28
C LEU A 201 15.24 3.46 21.26
N LEU A 202 16.29 4.06 20.68
CA LEU A 202 17.54 3.39 20.29
C LEU A 202 18.20 2.64 21.45
N THR A 203 18.28 3.22 22.63
CA THR A 203 18.97 2.60 23.78
C THR A 203 18.32 1.27 24.20
N GLY A 204 16.99 1.23 24.30
CA GLY A 204 16.29 -0.01 24.65
C GLY A 204 16.24 -1.03 23.49
N LEU A 205 16.31 -0.57 22.24
CA LEU A 205 16.47 -1.46 21.09
C LEU A 205 17.89 -2.06 21.03
N TRP A 206 18.91 -1.32 21.46
CA TRP A 206 20.26 -1.85 21.59
C TRP A 206 20.31 -2.98 22.63
N ASP A 207 19.67 -2.78 23.77
CA ASP A 207 19.49 -3.81 24.80
C ASP A 207 18.76 -5.05 24.25
N ALA A 208 17.65 -4.85 23.53
CA ALA A 208 16.94 -5.95 22.88
C ALA A 208 17.81 -6.69 21.86
N LYS A 209 18.59 -5.98 21.03
CA LYS A 209 19.46 -6.58 20.01
C LYS A 209 20.54 -7.47 20.62
N VAL A 210 21.25 -6.97 21.64
CA VAL A 210 22.37 -7.72 22.26
C VAL A 210 21.85 -8.98 22.94
N ASP A 211 20.66 -8.93 23.53
CA ASP A 211 20.03 -10.06 24.22
C ASP A 211 19.14 -10.92 23.30
N ARG A 212 19.05 -10.58 22.01
CA ARG A 212 18.19 -11.25 21.01
C ARG A 212 16.72 -11.33 21.46
N ALA A 213 16.23 -10.27 22.09
CA ALA A 213 14.85 -10.18 22.53
C ALA A 213 13.94 -9.80 21.34
N PRO A 214 12.83 -10.52 21.10
CA PRO A 214 11.95 -10.24 19.97
C PRO A 214 11.15 -8.95 20.16
N VAL A 215 11.60 -7.87 19.50
CA VAL A 215 10.99 -6.53 19.60
C VAL A 215 10.71 -5.96 18.21
N LEU A 216 9.50 -5.43 18.02
CA LEU A 216 9.13 -4.65 16.85
C LEU A 216 9.08 -3.15 17.19
N ALA A 217 9.83 -2.32 16.46
CA ALA A 217 9.75 -0.87 16.60
C ALA A 217 8.88 -0.26 15.49
N LEU A 218 7.83 0.47 15.87
CA LEU A 218 6.96 1.23 14.98
C LEU A 218 7.20 2.73 15.20
N THR A 219 7.88 3.37 14.25
CA THR A 219 8.20 4.79 14.30
C THR A 219 7.38 5.56 13.28
N GLY A 220 6.80 6.70 13.70
CA GLY A 220 6.25 7.67 12.78
C GLY A 220 7.33 8.23 11.83
N GLN A 221 6.89 8.79 10.71
CA GLN A 221 7.75 9.47 9.74
C GLN A 221 7.08 10.75 9.22
N ILE A 222 7.85 11.67 8.67
CA ILE A 222 7.34 12.83 7.92
C ILE A 222 6.66 12.40 6.62
N GLN A 223 5.88 13.29 6.03
CA GLN A 223 5.24 13.04 4.75
C GLN A 223 6.29 12.90 3.64
N THR A 224 6.05 11.98 2.70
CA THR A 224 7.00 11.69 1.61
C THR A 224 7.34 12.90 0.75
N GLN A 225 6.39 13.83 0.57
CA GLN A 225 6.52 15.07 -0.20
C GLN A 225 7.59 16.02 0.36
N VAL A 226 7.97 15.88 1.64
CA VAL A 226 8.89 16.80 2.34
C VAL A 226 10.14 16.09 2.87
N MET A 227 10.44 14.88 2.38
CA MET A 227 11.70 14.19 2.69
C MET A 227 12.86 14.77 1.89
N GLY A 228 13.99 15.04 2.55
CA GLY A 228 15.26 15.54 2.01
C GLY A 228 15.65 16.95 2.48
N PRO A 229 14.75 17.95 2.46
CA PRO A 229 15.09 19.35 2.75
C PRO A 229 15.45 19.70 4.19
N GLY A 230 15.37 18.77 5.16
CA GLY A 230 15.54 19.06 6.58
C GLY A 230 14.25 19.57 7.24
N ALA A 231 13.12 18.92 6.94
CA ALA A 231 11.82 19.27 7.50
C ALA A 231 11.78 19.09 9.03
N PHE A 232 10.76 19.68 9.66
CA PHE A 232 10.57 19.54 11.11
C PHE A 232 10.44 18.06 11.50
N GLN A 233 11.27 17.61 12.46
CA GLN A 233 11.38 16.22 12.91
C GLN A 233 11.88 15.21 11.85
N GLU A 234 12.46 15.69 10.75
CA GLU A 234 13.13 14.82 9.79
C GLU A 234 14.44 14.27 10.37
N ILE A 235 14.58 12.94 10.36
CA ILE A 235 15.80 12.22 10.69
C ILE A 235 15.92 11.07 9.69
N ASP A 236 17.14 10.78 9.24
CA ASP A 236 17.44 9.54 8.52
C ASP A 236 17.34 8.34 9.46
N LEU A 237 16.11 7.84 9.61
CA LEU A 237 15.80 6.70 10.48
C LEU A 237 16.42 5.41 9.97
N ALA A 238 16.66 5.27 8.66
CA ALA A 238 17.30 4.08 8.12
C ALA A 238 18.73 3.98 8.66
N SER A 239 19.52 5.04 8.50
CA SER A 239 20.88 5.09 9.02
C SER A 239 20.92 5.03 10.55
N ALA A 240 19.98 5.69 11.25
CA ALA A 240 19.96 5.71 12.71
C ALA A 240 19.67 4.33 13.33
N PHE A 241 18.83 3.50 12.69
CA PHE A 241 18.40 2.20 13.22
C PHE A 241 19.19 1.01 12.68
N ASP A 242 20.04 1.18 11.65
CA ASP A 242 20.84 0.11 11.05
C ASP A 242 21.65 -0.67 12.12
N ALA A 243 22.29 0.05 13.04
CA ALA A 243 23.09 -0.55 14.09
C ALA A 243 22.27 -1.31 15.16
N VAL A 244 20.96 -1.12 15.27
CA VAL A 244 20.10 -1.75 16.31
C VAL A 244 19.04 -2.69 15.75
N SER A 245 18.89 -2.79 14.42
CA SER A 245 17.86 -3.61 13.79
C SER A 245 18.48 -4.75 12.99
N ALA A 246 17.77 -5.89 12.93
CA ALA A 246 18.06 -6.95 11.96
C ALA A 246 17.38 -6.65 10.62
N PHE A 247 16.25 -5.95 10.68
CA PHE A 247 15.49 -5.49 9.53
C PHE A 247 14.85 -4.14 9.86
N SER A 248 15.00 -3.16 8.97
CA SER A 248 14.38 -1.84 9.07
C SER A 248 14.01 -1.38 7.67
N GLN A 249 12.78 -0.90 7.50
CA GLN A 249 12.27 -0.41 6.21
C GLN A 249 11.31 0.76 6.44
N THR A 250 11.44 1.78 5.59
CA THR A 250 10.46 2.87 5.52
C THR A 250 9.26 2.41 4.71
N VAL A 251 8.06 2.59 5.26
CA VAL A 251 6.81 2.24 4.58
C VAL A 251 6.40 3.40 3.66
N LEU A 252 6.39 3.15 2.35
CA LEU A 252 6.02 4.12 1.32
C LEU A 252 4.61 3.83 0.76
N PRO A 253 3.96 4.79 0.07
CA PRO A 253 2.64 4.60 -0.52
C PRO A 253 2.52 3.34 -1.39
N GLU A 254 3.53 3.06 -2.21
CA GLU A 254 3.56 1.95 -3.16
C GLU A 254 4.23 0.67 -2.62
N SER A 255 4.56 0.63 -1.31
CA SER A 255 5.16 -0.56 -0.70
C SER A 255 4.19 -1.74 -0.69
N ASN A 256 4.73 -2.96 -0.70
CA ASN A 256 3.95 -4.14 -0.33
C ASN A 256 3.81 -4.20 1.21
N HIS A 257 2.80 -3.52 1.76
CA HIS A 257 2.68 -3.27 3.20
C HIS A 257 2.58 -4.53 4.06
N ALA A 258 1.83 -5.53 3.59
CA ALA A 258 1.68 -6.80 4.29
C ALA A 258 3.00 -7.59 4.30
N GLU A 259 3.72 -7.61 3.19
CA GLU A 259 5.03 -8.24 3.09
C GLU A 259 6.06 -7.57 3.99
N LEU A 260 6.12 -6.24 4.01
CA LEU A 260 7.04 -5.52 4.90
C LEU A 260 6.76 -5.81 6.38
N ALA A 261 5.48 -5.84 6.78
CA ALA A 261 5.10 -6.20 8.14
C ALA A 261 5.47 -7.65 8.49
N ALA A 262 5.23 -8.59 7.57
CA ALA A 262 5.61 -9.99 7.75
C ALA A 262 7.13 -10.18 7.82
N LEU A 263 7.90 -9.47 7.01
CA LEU A 263 9.37 -9.50 7.05
C LEU A 263 9.91 -8.91 8.35
N ALA A 264 9.34 -7.80 8.82
CA ALA A 264 9.70 -7.22 10.12
C ALA A 264 9.45 -8.22 11.26
N MET A 265 8.27 -8.86 11.27
CA MET A 265 7.94 -9.88 12.27
C MET A 265 8.86 -11.10 12.18
N LYS A 266 9.11 -11.62 10.97
CA LYS A 266 10.00 -12.75 10.73
C LYS A 266 11.41 -12.50 11.26
N ASN A 267 11.96 -11.31 11.05
CA ASN A 267 13.29 -10.96 11.54
C ASN A 267 13.31 -10.63 13.04
N ALA A 268 12.18 -10.23 13.63
CA ALA A 268 12.10 -9.96 15.06
C ALA A 268 12.08 -11.25 15.90
N ILE A 269 11.49 -12.34 15.40
CA ILE A 269 11.28 -13.58 16.17
C ILE A 269 12.35 -14.66 15.97
N VAL A 270 13.29 -14.49 15.03
CA VAL A 270 14.31 -15.48 14.64
C VAL A 270 15.67 -15.11 15.21
#